data_AF-A0A6M5YPE3-F1
#
_entry.id   AF-A0A6M5YPE3-F1
#
_cell.length_a   1.000
_cell.length_b   1.000
_cell.length_c   1.000
_cell.angle_alpha   90.00
_cell.angle_beta   90.00
_cell.angle_gamma   90.00
#
_symmetry.space_group_name_H-M   'P 1'
#
loop_
_entity.id
_entity.type
_entity.pdbx_description
1 polymer ?
#
loop_
_entity_poly.entity_id
_entity_poly.type
_entity_poly.pdbx_seq_one_letter_code
_entity_poly.pdbx_strand_id
1 'polypeptide(L)'
;MWLGEVAIRRDEAAVRGLAEFASALRTEEADQVRLICDIFGNPFRPVGFNPEWRTHTALVLASQMYVSRDFSAMPILADALQDAGCDNDDVLSHCRDASQPHVRGCWVVDWLMGKE
;
A
#
# COMPACT_ATOMS: atom_id res chain seq x y z
N MET A 1 -44.96 -36.52 25.40
CA MET A 1 -43.56 -36.53 25.83
C MET A 1 -42.76 -35.77 24.76
N TRP A 2 -42.71 -34.45 24.86
CA TRP A 2 -42.01 -33.59 23.89
C TRP A 2 -40.54 -33.50 24.31
N LEU A 3 -39.64 -34.05 23.51
CA LEU A 3 -38.21 -33.76 23.60
C LEU A 3 -38.03 -32.33 23.05
N GLY A 4 -38.09 -31.36 23.96
CA GLY A 4 -37.89 -29.95 23.66
C GLY A 4 -36.46 -29.70 23.18
N GLU A 5 -36.35 -29.60 21.87
CA GLU A 5 -35.28 -29.00 21.07
C GLU A 5 -34.46 -27.99 21.87
N VAL A 6 -33.17 -28.29 22.05
CA VAL A 6 -32.18 -27.37 22.62
C VAL A 6 -32.01 -26.24 21.62
N ALA A 7 -32.89 -25.24 21.70
CA ALA A 7 -32.72 -24.00 20.99
C ALA A 7 -31.43 -23.36 21.51
N ILE A 8 -30.36 -23.45 20.70
CA ILE A 8 -29.15 -22.66 20.87
C ILE A 8 -29.61 -21.20 20.86
N ARG A 9 -29.80 -20.60 22.03
CA ARG A 9 -29.96 -19.15 22.14
C ARG A 9 -28.63 -18.56 21.66
N ARG A 10 -28.59 -18.11 20.41
CA ARG A 10 -27.48 -17.27 19.94
C ARG A 10 -27.56 -15.99 20.75
N ASP A 11 -26.60 -15.82 21.66
CA ASP A 11 -26.36 -14.52 22.27
C ASP A 11 -25.90 -13.57 21.15
N GLU A 12 -26.79 -12.68 20.74
CA GLU A 12 -26.55 -11.71 19.67
C GLU A 12 -25.36 -10.79 19.99
N ALA A 13 -25.09 -10.51 21.27
CA ALA A 13 -23.94 -9.72 21.67
C ALA A 13 -22.62 -10.49 21.46
N ALA A 14 -22.61 -11.80 21.75
CA ALA A 14 -21.45 -12.65 21.48
C ALA A 14 -21.20 -12.82 19.97
N VAL A 15 -22.26 -12.96 19.17
CA VAL A 15 -22.15 -13.03 17.70
C VAL A 15 -21.63 -11.70 17.14
N ARG A 16 -22.12 -10.57 17.65
CA ARG A 16 -21.64 -9.23 17.28
C ARG A 16 -20.16 -9.03 17.62
N GLY A 17 -19.75 -9.41 18.83
CA GLY A 17 -18.34 -9.31 19.24
C GLY A 17 -17.39 -10.14 18.37
N LEU A 18 -17.79 -11.36 17.99
CA LEU A 18 -17.00 -12.18 17.07
C LEU A 18 -16.93 -11.58 15.66
N ALA A 19 -18.03 -11.00 15.17
CA ALA A 19 -18.08 -10.35 13.86
C ALA A 19 -17.22 -9.07 13.81
N GLU A 20 -17.26 -8.26 14.86
CA GLU A 20 -16.41 -7.06 15.01
C GLU A 20 -14.93 -7.45 15.06
N PHE A 21 -14.57 -8.47 15.85
CA PHE A 21 -13.20 -9.00 15.91
C PHE A 21 -12.72 -9.52 14.56
N ALA A 22 -13.54 -10.33 13.87
CA ALA A 22 -13.19 -10.84 12.55
C ALA A 22 -13.04 -9.70 11.51
N SER A 23 -13.80 -8.61 11.64
CA SER A 23 -13.64 -7.44 10.77
C SER A 23 -12.34 -6.70 11.06
N ALA A 24 -11.98 -6.51 12.33
CA ALA A 24 -10.73 -5.86 12.72
C ALA A 24 -9.51 -6.63 12.18
N LEU A 25 -9.51 -7.96 12.30
CA LEU A 25 -8.46 -8.81 11.74
C LEU A 25 -8.31 -8.62 10.23
N ARG A 26 -9.41 -8.62 9.48
CA ARG A 26 -9.37 -8.41 8.02
C ARG A 26 -8.83 -7.04 7.64
N THR A 27 -9.16 -6.00 8.42
CA THR A 27 -8.59 -4.66 8.21
C THR A 27 -7.09 -4.66 8.44
N GLU A 28 -6.62 -5.28 9.53
CA GLU A 28 -5.18 -5.39 9.81
C GLU A 28 -4.45 -6.17 8.71
N GLU A 29 -4.99 -7.31 8.27
CA GLU A 29 -4.42 -8.10 7.17
C GLU A 29 -4.33 -7.26 5.89
N ALA A 30 -5.36 -6.47 5.58
CA ALA A 30 -5.35 -5.58 4.42
C ALA A 30 -4.29 -4.47 4.56
N ASP A 31 -4.16 -3.86 5.74
CA ASP A 31 -3.15 -2.82 5.99
C ASP A 31 -1.72 -3.37 5.92
N GLN A 32 -1.50 -4.57 6.46
CA GLN A 32 -0.22 -5.28 6.37
C GLN A 32 0.14 -5.58 4.90
N VAL A 33 -0.82 -6.06 4.11
CA VAL A 33 -0.60 -6.31 2.67
C VAL A 33 -0.23 -5.01 1.96
N ARG A 34 -0.91 -3.90 2.25
CA ARG A 34 -0.62 -2.59 1.63
C ARG A 34 0.78 -2.10 1.98
N LEU A 35 1.24 -2.28 3.22
CA LEU A 35 2.59 -1.92 3.64
C LEU A 35 3.65 -2.81 2.99
N ILE A 36 3.41 -4.11 2.89
CA ILE A 36 4.33 -5.04 2.20
C ILE A 36 4.43 -4.68 0.71
N CYS A 37 3.30 -4.39 0.06
CA CYS A 37 3.28 -3.95 -1.33
C CYS A 37 3.93 -2.58 -1.54
N ASP A 38 3.86 -1.68 -0.56
CA ASP A 38 4.59 -0.41 -0.61
C ASP A 38 6.11 -0.62 -0.56
N ILE A 39 6.60 -1.58 0.23
CA ILE A 39 8.04 -1.78 0.39
C ILE A 39 8.64 -2.60 -0.76
N PHE A 40 7.92 -3.62 -1.24
CA PHE A 40 8.47 -4.59 -2.19
C PHE A 40 7.81 -4.56 -3.58
N GLY A 41 6.75 -3.78 -3.76
CA GLY A 41 5.89 -3.88 -4.93
C GLY A 41 5.09 -5.19 -4.94
N ASN A 42 4.59 -5.57 -6.12
CA ASN A 42 3.93 -6.85 -6.29
C ASN A 42 4.97 -7.97 -6.55
N PRO A 43 5.22 -8.90 -5.60
CA PRO A 43 6.25 -9.93 -5.77
C PRO A 43 5.96 -10.92 -6.91
N PHE A 44 4.70 -11.02 -7.36
CA PHE A 44 4.29 -11.89 -8.45
C PHE A 44 4.28 -11.19 -9.82
N ARG A 45 4.48 -9.87 -9.84
CA ARG A 45 4.62 -9.05 -11.04
C ARG A 45 5.74 -8.04 -10.81
N PRO A 46 7.00 -8.49 -10.82
CA PRO A 46 8.14 -7.60 -10.61
C PRO A 46 8.20 -6.57 -11.72
N VAL A 47 8.36 -5.31 -11.32
CA VAL A 47 8.56 -4.18 -12.24
C VAL A 47 10.06 -3.86 -12.28
N GLY A 48 10.59 -3.57 -13.48
CA GLY A 48 11.98 -3.15 -13.64
C GLY A 48 12.13 -1.64 -13.54
N PHE A 49 13.18 -1.18 -12.86
CA PHE A 49 13.54 0.23 -12.80
C PHE A 49 14.31 0.67 -14.08
N ASN A 50 13.90 1.77 -14.72
CA ASN A 50 14.66 2.41 -15.79
C ASN A 50 15.49 3.60 -15.24
N PRO A 51 16.82 3.63 -15.42
CA PRO A 51 17.68 4.75 -15.01
C PRO A 51 17.25 6.12 -15.51
N GLU A 52 16.58 6.22 -16.66
CA GLU A 52 16.08 7.49 -17.21
C GLU A 52 15.06 8.17 -16.29
N TRP A 53 14.38 7.40 -15.44
CA TRP A 53 13.41 7.92 -14.47
C TRP A 53 14.06 8.73 -13.34
N ARG A 54 15.37 8.60 -13.09
CA ARG A 54 16.13 9.41 -12.11
C ARG A 54 16.45 10.81 -12.64
N THR A 55 15.43 11.55 -13.02
CA THR A 55 15.56 12.97 -13.36
C THR A 55 15.83 13.81 -12.11
N HIS A 56 16.34 15.02 -12.29
CA HIS A 56 16.56 15.96 -11.20
C HIS A 56 15.29 16.18 -10.36
N THR A 57 14.14 16.37 -11.01
CA THR A 57 12.85 16.58 -10.33
C THR A 57 12.43 15.36 -9.51
N ALA A 58 12.51 14.16 -10.08
CA ALA A 58 12.16 12.92 -9.38
C ALA A 58 13.07 12.68 -8.16
N LEU A 59 14.37 12.93 -8.30
CA LEU A 59 15.34 12.82 -7.21
C LEU A 59 15.06 13.82 -6.07
N VAL A 60 14.74 15.08 -6.40
CA VAL A 60 14.42 16.09 -5.38
C VAL A 60 13.18 15.67 -4.59
N LEU A 61 12.10 15.28 -5.27
CA LEU A 61 10.87 14.80 -4.62
C LEU A 61 11.15 13.58 -3.75
N ALA A 62 11.79 12.55 -4.31
CA ALA A 62 12.13 11.33 -3.58
C ALA A 62 12.98 11.63 -2.33
N SER A 63 14.01 12.47 -2.46
CA SER A 63 14.89 12.82 -1.34
C SER A 63 14.17 13.57 -0.23
N GLN A 64 13.28 14.50 -0.59
CA GLN A 64 12.48 15.25 0.37
C GLN A 64 11.56 14.31 1.15
N MET A 65 10.77 13.48 0.46
CA MET A 65 9.87 12.50 1.08
C MET A 65 10.64 11.51 1.97
N TYR A 66 11.80 11.05 1.52
CA TYR A 66 12.62 10.10 2.27
C TYR A 66 13.14 10.67 3.60
N VAL A 67 13.52 11.95 3.61
CA VAL A 67 14.02 12.64 4.81
C VAL A 67 12.87 13.08 5.74
N SER A 68 11.82 13.69 5.19
CA SER A 68 10.69 14.21 5.97
C SER A 68 9.75 13.11 6.46
N ARG A 69 9.72 11.96 5.76
CA ARG A 69 8.70 10.90 5.88
C ARG A 69 7.29 11.38 5.56
N ASP A 70 7.18 12.48 4.82
CA ASP A 70 5.93 12.98 4.27
C ASP A 70 5.87 12.60 2.79
N PHE A 71 4.91 11.73 2.44
CA PHE A 71 4.71 11.19 1.10
C PHE A 71 3.51 11.82 0.38
N SER A 72 3.01 12.96 0.85
CA SER A 72 1.88 13.67 0.22
C SER A 72 2.15 14.09 -1.23
N ALA A 73 3.43 14.19 -1.63
CA ALA A 73 3.85 14.54 -2.99
C ALA A 73 3.94 13.34 -3.96
N MET A 74 3.51 12.13 -3.56
CA MET A 74 3.57 10.93 -4.44
C MET A 74 2.84 11.08 -5.78
N PRO A 75 1.65 11.71 -5.87
CA PRO A 75 1.03 11.97 -7.17
C PRO A 75 1.88 12.87 -8.08
N ILE A 76 2.58 13.85 -7.50
CA ILE A 76 3.50 14.74 -8.25
C ILE A 76 4.73 13.96 -8.71
N LEU A 77 5.20 13.01 -7.89
CA LEU A 77 6.27 12.10 -8.31
C LEU A 77 5.83 11.25 -9.51
N ALA A 78 4.59 10.77 -9.54
CA ALA A 78 4.05 10.02 -10.68
C ALA A 78 4.12 10.83 -11.98
N ASP A 79 3.74 12.11 -11.92
CA ASP A 79 3.80 13.00 -13.09
C ASP A 79 5.25 13.25 -13.52
N ALA A 80 6.16 13.47 -12.57
CA ALA A 80 7.60 13.61 -12.88
C ALA A 80 8.22 12.35 -13.49
N LEU A 81 7.76 11.16 -13.09
CA LEU A 81 8.17 9.88 -13.68
C LEU A 81 7.61 9.74 -15.10
N GLN A 82 6.35 10.13 -15.32
CA GLN A 82 5.72 10.09 -16.63
C GLN A 82 6.40 11.06 -17.62
N ASP A 83 6.76 12.26 -17.18
CA ASP A 83 7.56 13.23 -17.94
C ASP A 83 8.95 12.68 -18.29
N ALA A 84 9.51 11.81 -17.44
CA ALA A 84 10.76 11.10 -17.68
C ALA A 84 10.61 9.87 -18.60
N GLY A 85 9.41 9.62 -19.12
CA GLY A 85 9.13 8.50 -20.03
C GLY A 85 8.66 7.21 -19.34
N CYS A 86 8.27 7.25 -18.06
CA CYS A 86 7.62 6.11 -17.42
C CYS A 86 6.20 5.92 -17.96
N ASP A 87 5.96 4.78 -18.61
CA ASP A 87 4.65 4.35 -19.10
C ASP A 87 4.10 3.10 -18.36
N ASN A 88 4.80 2.65 -17.32
CA ASN A 88 4.40 1.49 -16.54
C ASN A 88 3.21 1.83 -15.61
N ASP A 89 2.05 1.23 -15.90
CA ASP A 89 0.81 1.45 -15.14
C ASP A 89 0.92 1.06 -13.67
N ASP A 90 1.66 0.00 -13.32
CA ASP A 90 1.81 -0.43 -11.92
C ASP A 90 2.59 0.63 -11.10
N VAL A 91 3.63 1.24 -11.68
CA VAL A 91 4.38 2.35 -11.04
C VAL A 91 3.49 3.57 -10.87
N LEU A 92 2.83 3.99 -11.95
CA LEU A 92 2.05 5.24 -11.95
C LEU A 92 0.80 5.12 -11.08
N SER A 93 0.13 3.96 -11.09
CA SER A 93 -1.04 3.72 -10.25
C SER A 93 -0.66 3.63 -8.77
N HIS A 94 0.46 2.97 -8.43
CA HIS A 94 0.96 2.93 -7.06
C HIS A 94 1.20 4.33 -6.48
N CYS A 95 1.84 5.23 -7.24
CA CYS A 95 2.10 6.60 -6.80
C CYS A 95 0.85 7.50 -6.74
N ARG A 96 -0.19 7.18 -7.51
CA ARG A 96 -1.43 7.99 -7.61
C ARG A 96 -2.55 7.48 -6.70
N ASP A 97 -2.43 6.29 -6.14
CA ASP A 97 -3.43 5.73 -5.23
C ASP A 97 -3.43 6.48 -3.90
N ALA A 98 -4.37 7.41 -3.74
CA ALA A 98 -4.54 8.20 -2.52
C ALA A 98 -4.86 7.34 -1.28
N SER A 99 -5.27 6.09 -1.48
CA SER A 99 -5.52 5.15 -0.40
C SER A 99 -4.22 4.45 0.03
N GLN A 100 -3.25 4.28 -0.86
CA GLN A 100 -2.02 3.54 -0.61
C GLN A 100 -1.15 4.25 0.45
N PRO A 101 -0.83 3.59 1.57
CA PRO A 101 0.15 4.12 2.50
C PRO A 101 1.52 4.05 1.86
N HIS A 102 2.30 5.10 2.06
CA HIS A 102 3.70 5.14 1.68
C HIS A 102 4.57 5.33 2.92
N VAL A 103 5.63 4.54 3.01
CA VAL A 103 6.61 4.60 4.08
C VAL A 103 8.02 4.76 3.53
N ARG A 104 8.96 5.07 4.41
CA ARG A 104 10.37 5.01 4.07
C ARG A 104 10.75 3.56 3.76
N GLY A 105 11.16 3.30 2.54
CA GLY A 105 11.25 1.95 1.98
C GLY A 105 10.33 1.72 0.78
N CYS A 106 9.45 2.69 0.45
CA CYS A 106 8.62 2.64 -0.75
C CYS A 106 9.46 2.29 -1.99
N TRP A 107 9.14 1.20 -2.70
CA TRP A 107 9.99 0.65 -3.76
C TRP A 107 10.30 1.66 -4.87
N VAL A 108 9.33 2.51 -5.26
CA VAL A 108 9.55 3.57 -6.27
C VAL A 108 10.53 4.63 -5.78
N VAL A 109 10.39 5.06 -4.53
CA VAL A 109 11.25 6.09 -3.93
C VAL A 109 12.66 5.54 -3.72
N ASP A 110 12.78 4.31 -3.22
CA ASP A 110 14.06 3.66 -2.95
C ASP A 110 14.85 3.41 -4.23
N TRP A 111 14.19 3.04 -5.34
CA TRP A 111 14.82 2.98 -6.66
C TRP A 111 15.42 4.31 -7.09
N LEU A 112 14.68 5.41 -6.96
CA LEU A 112 15.18 6.74 -7.30
C LEU A 112 16.38 7.12 -6.43
N MET A 113 16.35 6.74 -5.15
CA MET A 113 17.40 7.00 -4.18
C MET A 113 18.59 6.02 -4.26
N GLY A 114 18.55 5.03 -5.16
CA GLY A 114 19.59 4.02 -5.32
C GLY A 114 19.75 3.12 -4.08
N LYS A 115 18.63 2.82 -3.43
CA LYS A 115 18.54 1.96 -2.25
C LYS A 115 17.85 0.68 -2.67
N GLU A 116 18.57 -0.45 -2.56
CA GLU A 116 18.06 -1.82 -2.74
C GLU A 116 18.52 -2.68 -1.56
#